data_AF-A0A5C7LGP2-F1
#
_entry.id   AF-A0A5C7LGP2-F1
#
_cell.length_a   1.000
_cell.length_b   1.000
_cell.length_c   1.000
_cell.angle_alpha   90.00
_cell.angle_beta   90.00
_cell.angle_gamma   90.00
#
_symmetry.space_group_name_H-M   'P 1'
#
loop_
_entity.id
_entity.type
_entity.pdbx_description
1 polymer ?
#
loop_
_entity_poly.entity_id
_entity_poly.type
_entity_poly.pdbx_seq_one_letter_code
_entity_poly.pdbx_strand_id
1 'polypeptide(L)'
;MPIPTPNVVTLLEIIGHDGVPEKLGPLTDRDVQLTHLLTLLQNDYTTVTVRYTQATPRGDMATRAYTYKAPKSMELVPGDHVLVFAKDTPLVGRVVKVDDEPDVDFTRPYALKWVVQKLDFTQYEQQQEREAAAIRHLRSSRSRKAREQMLRDLIGDEDRERIAKLLNGEG
;
A
#
# COMPACT_ATOMS: atom_id res chain seq x y z
N MET A 1 -50.16 -2.98 -8.98
CA MET A 1 -49.51 -2.63 -10.27
C MET A 1 -48.05 -2.28 -9.98
N PRO A 2 -47.07 -3.07 -10.41
CA PRO A 2 -45.66 -2.74 -10.18
C PRO A 2 -45.15 -1.74 -11.23
N ILE A 3 -44.41 -0.74 -10.76
CA ILE A 3 -43.73 0.28 -11.55
C ILE A 3 -42.49 -0.37 -12.19
N PRO A 4 -42.23 -0.24 -13.50
CA PRO A 4 -41.04 -0.81 -14.11
C PRO A 4 -39.80 0.02 -13.73
N THR A 5 -38.82 -0.64 -13.10
CA THR A 5 -37.45 -0.12 -12.92
C THR A 5 -36.72 -0.09 -14.27
N PRO A 6 -36.02 1.00 -14.64
CA PRO A 6 -35.17 0.99 -15.81
C PRO A 6 -33.91 0.13 -15.55
N ASN A 7 -33.76 -0.93 -16.35
CA ASN A 7 -32.54 -1.72 -16.46
C ASN A 7 -31.37 -0.80 -16.88
N VAL A 8 -30.42 -0.58 -15.98
CA VAL A 8 -29.13 0.04 -16.31
C VAL A 8 -28.18 -1.07 -16.80
N VAL A 9 -28.49 -1.64 -17.96
CA VAL A 9 -27.60 -2.54 -18.70
C VAL A 9 -27.76 -2.25 -20.18
N THR A 10 -27.22 -1.13 -20.69
CA THR A 10 -26.74 -1.02 -22.07
C THR A 10 -25.92 0.27 -22.26
N LEU A 11 -24.60 0.17 -22.11
CA LEU A 11 -23.66 0.99 -22.91
C LEU A 11 -22.28 0.30 -22.95
N LEU A 12 -22.29 -0.96 -23.39
CA LEU A 12 -21.07 -1.76 -23.59
C LEU A 12 -21.23 -2.68 -24.82
N GLU A 13 -21.83 -2.14 -25.89
CA GLU A 13 -21.98 -2.83 -27.18
C GLU A 13 -21.40 -2.01 -28.35
N ILE A 14 -20.24 -1.38 -28.15
CA ILE A 14 -19.40 -0.93 -29.28
C ILE A 14 -17.91 -1.21 -29.01
N ILE A 15 -17.55 -2.40 -28.51
CA ILE A 15 -16.20 -2.94 -28.77
C ILE A 15 -16.36 -4.45 -28.98
N GLY A 16 -16.08 -4.87 -30.20
CA GLY A 16 -16.17 -6.26 -30.63
C GLY A 16 -15.34 -7.20 -29.76
N HIS A 17 -15.90 -8.39 -29.63
CA HIS A 17 -15.22 -9.64 -29.33
C HIS A 17 -13.92 -9.74 -30.16
N ASP A 18 -12.84 -10.18 -29.51
CA ASP A 18 -11.51 -10.48 -30.06
C ASP A 18 -10.55 -9.30 -30.27
N GLY A 19 -9.61 -9.15 -29.33
CA GLY A 19 -8.45 -8.28 -29.49
C GLY A 19 -7.90 -7.78 -28.17
N VAL A 20 -6.81 -8.39 -27.69
CA VAL A 20 -5.88 -7.71 -26.79
C VAL A 20 -5.61 -6.33 -27.39
N PRO A 21 -5.72 -5.21 -26.64
CA PRO A 21 -5.49 -3.89 -27.23
C PRO A 21 -4.08 -3.84 -27.80
N GLU A 22 -4.04 -3.82 -29.14
CA GLU A 22 -2.88 -3.54 -29.94
C GLU A 22 -2.23 -2.27 -29.37
N LYS A 23 -0.92 -2.33 -29.11
CA LYS A 23 -0.17 -1.23 -28.50
C LYS A 23 -0.54 0.08 -29.21
N LEU A 24 -1.26 0.96 -28.50
CA LEU A 24 -1.54 2.30 -28.99
C LEU A 24 -0.21 2.93 -29.40
N GLY A 25 -0.09 3.27 -30.69
CA GLY A 25 1.05 4.01 -31.21
C GLY A 25 1.21 5.36 -30.48
N PRO A 26 2.32 6.07 -30.71
CA PRO A 26 2.51 7.39 -30.11
C PRO A 26 1.34 8.31 -30.50
N LEU A 27 0.71 8.93 -29.49
CA LEU A 27 -0.40 9.87 -29.68
C LEU A 27 0.05 11.03 -30.57
N THR A 28 -0.78 11.43 -31.54
CA THR A 28 -0.54 12.65 -32.30
C THR A 28 -0.85 13.89 -31.44
N ASP A 29 -0.33 15.06 -31.78
CA ASP A 29 -0.62 16.32 -31.05
C ASP A 29 -2.13 16.59 -30.95
N ARG A 30 -2.90 16.20 -31.96
CA ARG A 30 -4.36 16.32 -31.97
C ARG A 30 -5.02 15.38 -30.96
N ASP A 31 -4.49 14.16 -30.79
CA ASP A 31 -5.01 13.19 -29.84
C ASP A 31 -4.74 13.62 -28.39
N VAL A 32 -3.58 14.26 -28.15
CA VAL A 32 -3.26 14.87 -26.85
C VAL A 32 -4.24 15.99 -26.52
N GLN A 33 -4.53 16.88 -27.47
CA GLN A 33 -5.51 17.95 -27.30
C GLN A 33 -6.93 17.42 -27.04
N LEU A 34 -7.37 16.38 -27.77
CA LEU A 34 -8.66 15.73 -27.52
C LEU A 34 -8.71 15.08 -26.13
N THR A 35 -7.63 14.43 -25.70
CA THR A 35 -7.52 13.83 -24.36
C THR A 35 -7.62 14.90 -23.27
N HIS A 36 -7.00 16.05 -23.48
CA HIS A 36 -7.09 17.21 -22.58
C HIS A 36 -8.52 17.77 -22.52
N LEU A 37 -9.21 17.88 -23.66
CA LEU A 37 -10.60 18.34 -23.72
C LEU A 37 -11.56 17.36 -23.04
N LEU A 38 -11.39 16.06 -23.25
CA LEU A 38 -12.14 15.03 -22.52
C LEU A 38 -11.87 15.08 -21.01
N THR A 39 -10.63 15.37 -20.63
CA THR A 39 -10.24 15.53 -19.23
C THR A 39 -10.93 16.75 -18.60
N LEU A 40 -11.18 17.84 -19.34
CA LEU A 40 -11.96 18.98 -18.85
C LEU A 40 -13.44 18.68 -18.66
N LEU A 41 -14.01 17.76 -19.44
CA LEU A 41 -15.42 17.37 -19.33
C LEU A 41 -15.69 16.41 -18.16
N GLN A 42 -14.64 15.78 -17.61
CA GLN A 42 -14.73 14.88 -16.48
C GLN A 42 -14.72 15.69 -15.17
N ASN A 43 -15.84 15.77 -14.45
CA ASN A 43 -15.92 16.54 -13.21
C ASN A 43 -15.47 15.77 -11.94
N ASP A 44 -15.24 14.46 -12.08
CA ASP A 44 -15.09 13.53 -10.95
C ASP A 44 -13.65 13.09 -10.67
N TYR A 45 -12.66 13.90 -11.08
CA TYR A 45 -11.25 13.65 -10.76
C TYR A 45 -10.57 14.87 -10.12
N THR A 46 -9.46 14.59 -9.45
CA THR A 46 -8.50 15.57 -8.92
C THR A 46 -7.10 15.21 -9.45
N THR A 47 -6.16 16.14 -9.34
CA THR A 47 -4.74 15.88 -9.58
C THR A 47 -4.01 15.66 -8.25
N VAL A 48 -3.10 14.69 -8.26
CA VAL A 48 -2.28 14.36 -7.09
C VAL A 48 -0.82 14.30 -7.48
N THR A 49 0.04 14.89 -6.66
CA THR A 49 1.49 14.75 -6.82
C THR A 49 1.95 13.50 -6.06
N VAL A 50 2.47 12.53 -6.79
CA VAL A 50 2.96 11.26 -6.25
C VAL A 50 4.48 11.22 -6.33
N ARG A 51 5.12 10.91 -5.21
CA ARG A 51 6.56 10.73 -5.12
C ARG A 51 6.91 9.26 -5.01
N TYR A 52 7.78 8.79 -5.89
CA TYR A 52 8.26 7.41 -5.90
C TYR A 52 9.75 7.35 -6.24
N THR A 53 10.38 6.22 -5.91
CA THR A 53 11.79 5.97 -6.21
C THR A 53 11.89 4.92 -7.32
N GLN A 54 12.70 5.20 -8.34
CA GLN A 54 12.92 4.30 -9.47
C GLN A 54 14.41 4.20 -9.76
N ALA A 55 14.86 3.01 -10.16
CA ALA A 55 16.19 2.81 -10.69
C ALA A 55 16.36 3.59 -12.01
N THR A 56 17.44 4.35 -12.10
CA THR A 56 17.86 5.01 -13.34
C THR A 56 18.51 4.01 -14.29
N PRO A 57 18.66 4.34 -15.58
CA PRO A 57 19.39 3.48 -16.52
C PRO A 57 20.84 3.18 -16.11
N ARG A 58 21.42 3.97 -15.20
CA ARG A 58 22.77 3.76 -14.65
C ARG A 58 22.81 2.83 -13.43
N GLY A 59 21.64 2.38 -12.95
CA GLY A 59 21.51 1.55 -11.75
C GLY A 59 21.32 2.34 -10.45
N ASP A 60 21.51 3.66 -10.47
CA ASP A 60 21.29 4.51 -9.29
C ASP A 60 19.81 4.65 -8.96
N MET A 61 19.47 4.75 -7.67
CA MET A 61 18.10 5.03 -7.24
C MET A 61 17.83 6.53 -7.25
N ALA A 62 16.79 6.96 -7.98
CA ALA A 62 16.37 8.35 -8.04
C ALA A 62 14.93 8.51 -7.57
N THR A 63 14.69 9.47 -6.67
CA THR A 63 13.35 9.88 -6.26
C THR A 63 12.80 10.91 -7.23
N ARG A 64 11.58 10.70 -7.70
CA ARG A 64 10.88 11.61 -8.61
C ARG A 64 9.48 11.91 -8.09
N ALA A 65 8.96 13.08 -8.46
CA ALA A 65 7.58 13.46 -8.19
C ALA A 65 6.89 13.79 -9.51
N TYR A 66 5.70 13.24 -9.72
CA TYR A 66 4.89 13.49 -10.91
C TYR A 66 3.42 13.67 -10.53
N THR A 67 2.72 14.44 -11.34
CA THR A 67 1.28 14.67 -11.19
C THR A 67 0.51 13.55 -11.90
N TYR A 68 -0.49 13.01 -11.23
CA TYR A 68 -1.40 11.98 -11.73
C TYR A 68 -2.85 12.42 -11.55
N LYS A 69 -3.75 11.86 -12.37
CA LYS A 69 -5.20 11.98 -12.17
C LYS A 69 -5.66 10.92 -11.17
N ALA A 70 -6.58 11.27 -10.28
CA ALA A 70 -7.21 10.32 -9.38
C ALA A 70 -8.72 10.60 -9.30
N PRO A 71 -9.58 9.56 -9.25
CA PRO A 71 -11.00 9.75 -8.97
C PRO A 71 -11.19 10.41 -7.60
N LYS A 72 -12.09 11.39 -7.50
CA LYS A 72 -12.40 12.04 -6.20
C LYS A 72 -12.91 11.04 -5.17
N SER A 73 -13.61 10.00 -5.61
CA SER A 73 -14.10 8.89 -4.79
C SER A 73 -13.01 8.04 -4.12
N MET A 74 -11.74 8.17 -4.54
CA MET A 74 -10.62 7.49 -3.88
C MET A 74 -10.22 8.15 -2.55
N GLU A 75 -10.70 9.38 -2.29
CA GLU A 75 -10.49 10.12 -1.04
C GLU A 75 -9.01 10.10 -0.63
N LEU A 76 -8.14 10.43 -1.59
CA LEU A 76 -6.70 10.46 -1.36
C LEU A 76 -6.34 11.67 -0.47
N VAL A 77 -5.41 11.44 0.46
CA VAL A 77 -4.83 12.49 1.29
C VAL A 77 -3.30 12.45 1.23
N PRO A 78 -2.60 13.58 1.49
CA PRO A 78 -1.15 13.57 1.62
C PRO A 78 -0.69 12.54 2.65
N GLY A 79 0.25 11.69 2.26
CA GLY A 79 0.75 10.60 3.08
C GLY A 79 0.30 9.22 2.63
N ASP A 80 -0.82 9.11 1.91
CA ASP A 80 -1.33 7.84 1.37
C ASP A 80 -0.32 7.18 0.42
N HIS A 81 -0.37 5.85 0.38
CA HIS A 81 0.38 5.07 -0.59
C HIS A 81 -0.53 4.70 -1.76
N VAL A 82 -0.01 4.82 -2.97
CA VAL A 82 -0.75 4.57 -4.20
C VAL A 82 0.09 3.78 -5.19
N LEU A 83 -0.58 2.94 -5.97
CA LEU A 83 -0.02 2.28 -7.14
C LEU A 83 -0.20 3.18 -8.37
N VAL A 84 0.89 3.45 -9.07
CA VAL A 84 0.90 4.25 -10.31
C VAL A 84 1.75 3.57 -11.38
N PHE A 85 1.52 3.92 -12.65
CA PHE A 85 2.42 3.55 -13.73
C PHE A 85 3.35 4.72 -14.07
N ALA A 86 4.66 4.47 -14.00
CA ALA A 86 5.69 5.36 -14.53
C ALA A 86 6.22 4.75 -15.83
N LYS A 87 5.93 5.38 -16.97
CA LYS A 87 6.03 4.71 -18.28
C LYS A 87 5.19 3.43 -18.23
N ASP A 88 5.79 2.26 -18.33
CA ASP A 88 5.09 0.96 -18.31
C ASP A 88 5.46 0.11 -17.09
N THR A 89 6.05 0.73 -16.07
CA THR A 89 6.44 0.05 -14.83
C THR A 89 5.47 0.42 -13.71
N PRO A 90 4.83 -0.56 -13.05
CA PRO A 90 4.03 -0.31 -11.87
C PRO A 90 4.97 0.05 -10.70
N LEU A 91 4.68 1.15 -10.02
CA LEU A 91 5.45 1.63 -8.89
C LEU A 91 4.52 2.04 -7.75
N VAL A 92 4.97 1.77 -6.53
CA VAL A 92 4.32 2.30 -5.33
C VAL A 92 4.92 3.67 -5.04
N GLY A 93 4.06 4.67 -4.94
CA GLY A 93 4.43 6.02 -4.58
C GLY A 93 3.64 6.52 -3.37
N ARG A 94 4.13 7.62 -2.79
CA ARG A 94 3.46 8.31 -1.69
C ARG A 94 2.85 9.61 -2.21
N VAL A 95 1.59 9.85 -1.90
CA VAL A 95 0.91 11.11 -2.19
C VAL A 95 1.56 12.21 -1.36
N VAL A 96 2.04 13.27 -2.03
CA VAL A 96 2.66 14.44 -1.39
C VAL A 96 1.70 15.61 -1.35
N LYS A 97 0.88 15.75 -2.39
CA LYS A 97 -0.09 16.84 -2.55
C LYS A 97 -1.32 16.31 -3.26
N VAL A 98 -2.48 16.82 -2.87
CA VAL A 98 -3.76 16.66 -3.57
C VAL A 98 -4.22 18.07 -3.91
N ASP A 99 -4.57 18.32 -5.17
CA ASP A 99 -5.02 19.63 -5.60
C ASP A 99 -6.55 19.75 -5.44
N ASP A 100 -7.02 20.88 -4.91
CA ASP A 100 -8.46 21.13 -4.73
C ASP A 100 -9.20 21.22 -6.06
N GLU A 101 -8.54 21.80 -7.06
CA GLU A 101 -8.96 21.86 -8.45
C GLU A 101 -7.92 21.15 -9.34
N PRO A 102 -8.35 20.41 -10.38
CA PRO A 102 -7.41 19.74 -11.28
C PRO A 102 -6.42 20.71 -11.94
N ASP A 103 -5.13 20.57 -11.60
CA ASP A 103 -4.04 21.32 -12.23
C ASP A 103 -3.61 20.63 -13.52
N VAL A 104 -4.33 20.93 -14.61
CA VAL A 104 -4.03 20.44 -15.96
C VAL A 104 -3.27 21.50 -16.74
N ASP A 105 -1.95 21.36 -16.79
CA ASP A 105 -1.09 22.18 -17.65
C ASP A 105 -1.14 21.67 -19.10
N PHE A 106 -1.95 22.36 -19.92
CA PHE A 106 -2.17 22.04 -21.33
C PHE A 106 -0.94 22.24 -22.23
N THR A 107 0.10 22.89 -21.72
CA THR A 107 1.34 23.13 -22.49
C THR A 107 2.27 21.92 -22.48
N ARG A 108 2.00 20.92 -21.63
CA ARG A 108 2.83 19.73 -21.50
C ARG A 108 2.60 18.79 -22.68
N PRO A 109 3.67 18.23 -23.28
CA PRO A 109 3.55 17.31 -24.43
C PRO A 109 3.12 15.89 -24.03
N TYR A 110 2.61 15.70 -22.82
CA TYR A 110 2.23 14.38 -22.31
C TYR A 110 0.93 14.44 -21.52
N ALA A 111 0.07 13.46 -21.74
CA ALA A 111 -1.16 13.30 -20.98
C ALA A 111 -0.85 12.80 -19.56
N LEU A 112 -1.56 13.34 -18.57
CA LEU A 112 -1.51 12.86 -17.19
C LEU A 112 -2.02 11.41 -17.12
N LYS A 113 -1.28 10.54 -16.43
CA LYS A 113 -1.69 9.16 -16.16
C LYS A 113 -2.59 9.08 -14.94
N TRP A 114 -3.37 8.01 -14.84
CA TRP A 114 -4.24 7.76 -13.69
C TRP A 114 -3.51 7.04 -12.56
N VAL A 115 -3.89 7.35 -11.33
CA VAL A 115 -3.65 6.49 -10.17
C VAL A 115 -4.43 5.20 -10.35
N VAL A 116 -3.77 4.07 -10.13
CA VAL A 116 -4.37 2.75 -10.31
C VAL A 116 -5.19 2.38 -9.07
N GLN A 117 -4.59 2.52 -7.89
CA GLN A 117 -5.19 2.06 -6.65
C GLN A 117 -4.57 2.74 -5.43
N LYS A 118 -5.40 3.04 -4.42
CA LYS A 118 -4.96 3.38 -3.05
C LYS A 118 -4.60 2.11 -2.28
N LEU A 119 -3.43 2.09 -1.66
CA LEU A 119 -2.91 0.95 -0.91
C LEU A 119 -3.15 1.17 0.58
N ASP A 120 -3.87 0.24 1.21
CA ASP A 120 -4.06 0.19 2.66
C ASP A 120 -3.16 -0.89 3.26
N PHE A 121 -2.28 -0.48 4.17
CA PHE A 121 -1.34 -1.36 4.87
C PHE A 121 -1.79 -1.69 6.30
N THR A 122 -2.95 -1.22 6.74
CA THR A 122 -3.41 -1.35 8.13
C THR A 122 -3.39 -2.81 8.62
N GLN A 123 -3.92 -3.74 7.83
CA GLN A 123 -3.95 -5.16 8.21
C GLN A 123 -2.55 -5.79 8.28
N TYR A 124 -1.68 -5.41 7.34
CA TYR A 124 -0.29 -5.88 7.29
C TYR A 124 0.48 -5.41 8.53
N GLU A 125 0.35 -4.12 8.89
CA GLU A 125 1.00 -3.53 10.06
C GLU A 125 0.50 -4.17 11.37
N GLN A 126 -0.81 -4.38 11.49
CA GLN A 126 -1.38 -5.09 12.65
C GLN A 126 -0.85 -6.52 12.78
N GLN A 127 -0.70 -7.24 11.66
CA GLN A 127 -0.17 -8.59 11.67
C GLN A 127 1.31 -8.61 12.10
N GLN A 128 2.11 -7.68 11.57
CA GLN A 128 3.51 -7.50 11.98
C GLN A 128 3.63 -7.20 13.48
N GLU A 129 2.76 -6.35 14.01
CA GLU A 129 2.76 -6.03 15.44
C GLU A 129 2.42 -7.24 16.31
N ARG A 130 1.41 -8.04 15.91
CA ARG A 130 1.05 -9.29 16.60
C ARG A 130 2.19 -10.29 16.60
N GLU A 131 2.86 -10.47 15.47
CA GLU A 131 4.01 -11.36 15.35
C GLU A 131 5.17 -10.89 16.22
N ALA A 132 5.48 -9.58 16.19
CA ALA A 132 6.50 -9.00 17.05
C ALA A 132 6.18 -9.17 18.54
N ALA A 133 4.90 -9.01 18.94
CA ALA A 133 4.45 -9.25 20.30
C ALA A 133 4.61 -10.72 20.71
N ALA A 134 4.19 -11.66 19.86
CA ALA A 134 4.34 -13.09 20.10
C ALA A 134 5.82 -13.48 20.28
N ILE A 135 6.71 -12.96 19.44
CA ILE A 135 8.16 -13.19 19.55
C ILE A 135 8.70 -12.65 20.88
N ARG A 136 8.28 -11.45 21.31
CA ARG A 136 8.67 -10.90 22.63
C ARG A 136 8.22 -11.80 23.78
N HIS A 137 6.97 -12.29 23.74
CA HIS A 137 6.44 -13.20 24.75
C HIS A 137 7.18 -14.55 24.80
N LEU A 138 7.54 -15.09 23.63
CA LEU A 138 8.33 -16.33 23.56
C LEU A 138 9.74 -16.14 24.14
N ARG A 139 10.39 -15.01 23.83
CA ARG A 139 11.71 -14.67 24.37
C ARG A 139 11.68 -14.52 25.89
N SER A 140 10.72 -13.77 26.44
CA SER A 140 10.59 -13.59 27.89
C SER A 140 10.31 -14.91 28.61
N SER A 141 9.46 -15.76 28.03
CA SER A 141 9.16 -17.09 28.59
C SER A 141 10.37 -18.01 28.58
N ARG A 142 11.18 -17.98 27.51
CA ARG A 142 12.42 -18.77 27.43
C ARG A 142 13.46 -18.28 28.43
N SER A 143 13.65 -16.96 28.58
CA SER A 143 14.55 -16.39 29.58
C SER A 143 14.13 -16.74 31.00
N ARG A 144 12.82 -16.73 31.28
CA ARG A 144 12.29 -17.16 32.58
C ARG A 144 12.56 -18.64 32.85
N LYS A 145 12.25 -19.52 31.89
CA LYS A 145 12.56 -20.96 32.02
C LYS A 145 14.04 -21.23 32.19
N ALA A 146 14.90 -20.54 31.45
CA ALA A 146 16.35 -20.66 31.57
C ALA A 146 16.83 -20.23 32.96
N ARG A 147 16.30 -19.11 33.50
CA ARG A 147 16.61 -18.65 34.86
C ARG A 147 16.12 -19.63 35.92
N GLU A 148 14.90 -20.14 35.79
CA GLU A 148 14.34 -21.14 36.70
C GLU A 148 15.15 -22.44 36.66
N GLN A 149 15.60 -22.88 35.48
CA GLN A 149 16.45 -24.06 35.35
C GLN A 149 17.82 -23.84 35.99
N MET A 150 18.47 -22.70 35.73
CA MET A 150 19.75 -22.37 36.38
C MET A 150 19.64 -22.38 37.90
N LEU A 151 18.57 -21.80 38.46
CA LEU A 151 18.34 -21.83 39.91
C LEU A 151 18.12 -23.25 40.44
N ARG A 152 17.43 -24.12 39.69
CA ARG A 152 17.29 -25.53 40.06
C ARG A 152 18.64 -26.24 40.05
N ASP A 153 19.43 -26.05 39.01
CA ASP A 153 20.74 -26.69 38.86
C ASP A 153 21.74 -26.19 39.93
N LEU A 154 21.68 -24.91 40.30
CA LEU A 154 22.54 -24.29 41.32
C LEU A 154 22.21 -24.74 42.74
N ILE A 155 20.92 -24.87 43.06
CA ILE A 155 20.51 -25.32 44.40
C ILE A 155 20.77 -26.84 44.53
N GLY A 156 20.82 -27.58 43.43
CA GLY A 156 21.03 -29.02 43.45
C GLY A 156 19.93 -29.76 44.21
N ASP A 157 19.77 -31.06 43.95
CA ASP A 157 18.80 -31.85 44.70
C ASP A 157 19.27 -32.09 46.16
N GLU A 158 20.58 -31.96 46.43
CA GLU A 158 21.18 -32.20 47.76
C GLU A 158 20.90 -31.08 48.80
N ASP A 159 20.89 -29.80 48.42
CA ASP A 159 20.59 -28.73 49.38
C ASP A 159 19.08 -28.59 49.65
N ARG A 160 18.23 -29.06 48.73
CA ARG A 160 16.78 -29.13 48.96
C ARG A 160 16.42 -30.10 50.07
N GLU A 161 17.08 -31.24 50.15
CA GLU A 161 16.89 -32.22 51.23
C GLU A 161 17.39 -31.66 52.58
N ARG A 162 18.50 -30.93 52.58
CA ARG A 162 19.02 -30.26 53.79
C ARG A 162 18.12 -29.13 54.26
N ILE A 163 17.60 -28.30 53.36
CA ILE A 163 16.65 -27.22 53.66
C ILE A 163 15.33 -27.81 54.16
N ALA A 164 14.84 -28.91 53.57
CA ALA A 164 13.64 -29.60 54.02
C ALA A 164 13.82 -30.23 55.41
N LYS A 165 14.97 -30.84 55.71
CA LYS A 165 15.30 -31.35 57.06
C LYS A 165 15.36 -30.24 58.10
N LEU A 166 15.95 -29.09 57.77
CA LEU A 166 16.01 -27.93 58.67
C LEU A 166 14.63 -27.30 58.95
N LEU A 167 13.71 -27.35 57.99
CA LEU A 167 12.35 -26.83 58.15
C LEU A 167 11.41 -27.78 58.92
N ASN A 168 11.63 -29.10 58.87
CA ASN A 168 10.80 -30.10 59.54
C ASN A 168 11.24 -30.43 60.98
N GLY A 169 12.33 -29.84 61.48
CA GLY A 169 12.66 -29.89 62.91
C GLY A 169 13.00 -31.28 63.45
N GLU A 170 13.51 -32.19 62.63
CA GLU A 170 14.14 -33.43 63.11
C GLU A 170 15.64 -33.18 63.31
N GLY A 171 15.97 -32.70 64.51
CA GLY A 171 17.33 -32.64 65.05
C GLY A 171 17.47 -33.57 66.25
#